data_AF-A0A7C1BL04-F1
#
_entry.id   AF-A0A7C1BL04-F1
#
_cell.length_a   1.000
_cell.length_b   1.000
_cell.length_c   1.000
_cell.angle_alpha   90.00
_cell.angle_beta   90.00
_cell.angle_gamma   90.00
#
_symmetry.space_group_name_H-M   'P 1'
#
loop_
_entity.id
_entity.type
_entity.pdbx_description
1 polymer ?
#
loop_
_entity_poly.entity_id
_entity_poly.type
_entity_poly.pdbx_seq_one_letter_code
_entity_poly.pdbx_strand_id
1 'polypeptide(L)'
;MILRFRLFNWRFTFVAAPVVDVIGVNSELPDGNHILMWDFDGKTFWQVHDALLKIQRLYKLPNIYILLTRMANKQKKPPENFTVKDWKPAEKGNYIAYCFKRTPWRKAVEIVASTEHVDWNFFRFSVFRGKFTLRVSGKDGRKPIPVYILKSPEPEDVTIADLKSWVKYETLRKDVYDNIKISLPRGEELL
;
A
#
# COMPACT_ATOMS: atom_id res chain seq x y z
N MET A 1 23.30 -10.20 -4.60
CA MET A 1 23.74 -11.23 -5.55
C MET A 1 22.53 -11.96 -6.11
N ILE A 2 22.40 -12.07 -7.43
CA ILE A 2 21.40 -12.92 -8.09
C ILE A 2 22.18 -13.93 -8.93
N LEU A 3 22.09 -15.21 -8.58
CA LEU A 3 22.66 -16.29 -9.38
C LEU A 3 21.51 -16.97 -10.13
N ARG A 4 21.57 -16.89 -11.46
CA ARG A 4 20.60 -17.56 -12.35
C ARG A 4 21.33 -18.61 -13.16
N PHE A 5 20.80 -19.82 -13.17
CA PHE A 5 21.26 -20.85 -14.10
C PHE A 5 20.09 -21.70 -14.55
N ARG A 6 20.27 -22.39 -15.67
CA ARG A 6 19.27 -23.27 -16.26
C ARG A 6 19.83 -24.67 -16.32
N LEU A 7 19.05 -25.65 -15.87
CA LEU A 7 19.35 -27.07 -16.01
C LEU A 7 18.17 -27.71 -16.74
N PHE A 8 18.39 -28.16 -17.98
CA PHE A 8 17.35 -28.59 -18.91
C PHE A 8 16.25 -27.51 -19.08
N ASN A 9 15.00 -27.86 -18.77
CA ASN A 9 13.84 -26.97 -18.85
C ASN A 9 13.53 -26.24 -17.54
N TRP A 10 14.38 -26.39 -16.53
CA TRP A 10 14.21 -25.76 -15.23
C TRP A 10 15.11 -24.54 -15.10
N ARG A 11 14.52 -23.40 -14.76
CA ARG A 11 15.26 -22.16 -14.44
C ARG A 11 15.36 -22.04 -12.92
N PHE A 12 16.57 -22.03 -12.40
CA PHE A 12 16.87 -21.80 -10.99
C PHE A 12 17.32 -20.36 -10.80
N THR A 13 16.79 -19.70 -9.77
CA THR A 13 17.18 -18.35 -9.38
C THR A 13 17.45 -18.31 -7.88
N PHE A 14 18.69 -18.06 -7.50
CA PHE A 14 19.10 -17.83 -6.13
C PHE A 14 19.28 -16.33 -5.93
N VAL A 15 18.66 -15.78 -4.89
CA VAL A 15 18.75 -14.35 -4.55
C VAL A 15 19.29 -14.24 -3.13
N ALA A 16 20.46 -13.62 -3.00
CA ALA A 16 20.98 -13.16 -1.71
C ALA A 16 20.99 -11.64 -1.73
N ALA A 17 20.14 -11.03 -0.90
CA ALA A 17 19.96 -9.58 -0.86
C ALA A 17 19.82 -9.11 0.59
N PRO A 18 20.39 -7.95 0.95
CA PRO A 18 20.16 -7.37 2.26
C PRO A 18 18.69 -6.93 2.38
N VAL A 19 18.07 -7.36 3.48
CA VAL A 19 16.68 -7.07 3.84
C VAL A 19 16.63 -6.09 5.01
N VAL A 20 15.47 -5.46 5.18
CA VAL A 20 15.12 -4.71 6.39
C VAL A 20 13.81 -5.24 6.94
N ASP A 21 13.75 -5.33 8.26
CA ASP A 21 12.56 -5.71 8.99
C ASP A 21 11.58 -4.54 9.04
N VAL A 22 10.31 -4.82 8.73
CA VAL A 22 9.23 -3.85 8.89
C VAL A 22 8.05 -4.50 9.59
N ILE A 23 7.32 -3.69 10.35
CA ILE A 23 6.04 -4.07 10.94
C ILE A 23 4.95 -3.61 9.97
N GLY A 24 4.13 -4.55 9.55
CA GLY A 24 2.88 -4.31 8.87
C GLY A 24 1.69 -4.73 9.71
N VAL A 25 0.52 -4.36 9.22
CA VAL A 25 -0.77 -4.79 9.75
C VAL A 25 -1.54 -5.48 8.63
N ASN A 26 -2.11 -6.65 8.89
CA ASN A 26 -3.03 -7.25 7.92
C ASN A 26 -4.44 -6.71 8.11
N SER A 27 -5.20 -6.75 7.03
CA SER A 27 -6.62 -6.38 6.99
C SER A 27 -7.55 -7.32 7.75
N GLU A 28 -7.11 -8.56 8.02
CA GLU A 28 -7.93 -9.64 8.57
C GLU A 28 -8.33 -9.37 10.02
N LEU A 29 -9.62 -9.55 10.28
CA LEU A 29 -10.29 -9.41 11.58
C LEU A 29 -10.53 -10.80 12.20
N PRO A 30 -10.80 -10.88 13.51
CA PRO A 30 -10.96 -12.16 14.21
C PRO A 30 -12.13 -13.04 13.70
N ASP A 31 -13.10 -12.42 13.04
CA ASP A 31 -14.27 -13.08 12.45
C ASP A 31 -14.10 -13.45 10.97
N GLY A 32 -12.89 -13.30 10.42
CA GLY A 32 -12.58 -13.57 9.01
C GLY A 32 -13.04 -12.48 8.04
N ASN A 33 -13.62 -11.38 8.53
CA ASN A 33 -13.84 -10.18 7.71
C ASN A 33 -12.54 -9.37 7.58
N HIS A 34 -12.57 -8.35 6.73
CA HIS A 34 -11.42 -7.51 6.44
C HIS A 34 -11.76 -6.03 6.55
N ILE A 35 -10.79 -5.22 6.97
CA ILE A 35 -10.81 -3.78 6.67
C ILE A 35 -10.28 -3.53 5.25
N LEU A 36 -10.59 -2.35 4.70
CA LEU A 36 -10.11 -1.97 3.39
C LEU A 36 -8.76 -1.27 3.49
N MET A 37 -7.86 -1.63 2.57
CA MET A 37 -6.51 -1.10 2.49
C MET A 37 -6.14 -0.87 1.02
N TRP A 38 -5.52 0.27 0.73
CA TRP A 38 -5.06 0.62 -0.60
C TRP A 38 -3.58 1.02 -0.56
N ASP A 39 -2.84 0.66 -1.60
CA ASP A 39 -1.48 1.14 -1.86
C ASP A 39 -1.44 1.81 -3.23
N PHE A 40 -0.73 2.93 -3.32
CA PHE A 40 -0.59 3.74 -4.53
C PHE A 40 0.90 4.06 -4.72
N ASP A 41 1.47 3.69 -5.87
CA ASP A 41 2.87 3.97 -6.21
C ASP A 41 2.96 5.09 -7.26
N GLY A 42 3.75 6.12 -6.96
CA GLY A 42 4.05 7.22 -7.89
C GLY A 42 2.84 8.03 -8.39
N LYS A 43 1.83 8.25 -7.54
CA LYS A 43 0.61 9.01 -7.86
C LYS A 43 0.65 10.41 -7.25
N THR A 44 -0.08 11.36 -7.84
CA THR A 44 -0.32 12.65 -7.16
C THR A 44 -1.34 12.46 -6.04
N PHE A 45 -1.33 13.36 -5.06
CA PHE A 45 -2.33 13.34 -3.99
C PHE A 45 -3.76 13.41 -4.56
N TRP A 46 -4.01 14.29 -5.53
CA TRP A 46 -5.36 14.48 -6.10
C TRP A 46 -5.87 13.25 -6.84
N GLN A 47 -5.00 12.53 -7.55
CA GLN A 47 -5.36 11.23 -8.12
C GLN A 47 -5.81 10.22 -7.06
N VAL A 48 -5.09 10.14 -5.94
CA VAL A 48 -5.44 9.25 -4.82
C VAL A 48 -6.73 9.71 -4.15
N HIS A 49 -6.84 11.01 -3.88
CA HIS A 49 -8.01 11.63 -3.26
C HIS A 49 -9.28 11.38 -4.06
N ASP A 50 -9.28 11.68 -5.36
CA ASP A 50 -10.47 11.60 -6.20
C ASP A 50 -10.90 10.14 -6.44
N ALA A 51 -9.93 9.23 -6.63
CA ALA A 51 -10.21 7.80 -6.73
C ALA A 51 -10.86 7.24 -5.46
N LEU A 52 -10.30 7.58 -4.29
CA LEU A 52 -10.85 7.14 -3.00
C LEU A 52 -12.19 7.80 -2.70
N LEU A 53 -12.37 9.08 -3.01
CA LEU A 53 -13.64 9.80 -2.81
C LEU A 53 -14.76 9.20 -3.67
N LYS A 54 -14.47 8.85 -4.93
CA LYS A 54 -15.41 8.18 -5.84
C LYS A 54 -15.87 6.86 -5.24
N ILE A 55 -14.94 6.03 -4.78
CA ILE A 55 -15.24 4.72 -4.19
C ILE A 55 -15.93 4.84 -2.83
N GLN A 56 -15.53 5.81 -2.00
CA GLN A 56 -16.17 6.11 -0.73
C GLN A 56 -17.66 6.39 -0.92
N ARG A 57 -18.00 7.22 -1.90
CA ARG A 57 -19.39 7.56 -2.23
C ARG A 57 -20.16 6.38 -2.84
N LEU A 58 -19.53 5.66 -3.78
CA LEU A 58 -20.16 4.52 -4.47
C LEU A 58 -20.55 3.41 -3.49
N TYR A 59 -19.67 3.11 -2.53
CA TYR A 59 -19.87 2.00 -1.58
C TYR A 59 -20.35 2.44 -0.20
N LYS A 60 -20.64 3.74 0.00
CA LYS A 60 -21.02 4.32 1.30
C LYS A 60 -20.04 3.92 2.41
N LEU A 61 -18.76 4.17 2.16
CA LEU A 61 -17.70 3.82 3.11
C LEU A 61 -17.57 4.90 4.19
N PRO A 62 -17.13 4.54 5.41
CA PRO A 62 -16.81 5.50 6.46
C PRO A 62 -15.56 6.31 6.12
N ASN A 63 -14.96 6.99 7.10
CA ASN A 63 -13.77 7.79 6.86
C ASN A 63 -12.66 6.95 6.19
N ILE A 64 -11.96 7.58 5.24
CA ILE A 64 -10.76 7.01 4.64
C ILE A 64 -9.57 7.86 5.05
N TYR A 65 -8.60 7.20 5.69
CA TYR A 65 -7.38 7.81 6.21
C TYR A 65 -6.28 7.65 5.16
N ILE A 66 -5.76 8.75 4.64
CA ILE A 66 -4.71 8.77 3.61
C ILE A 66 -3.38 9.14 4.29
N LEU A 67 -2.38 8.29 4.08
CA LEU A 67 -1.03 8.48 4.60
C LEU A 67 -0.02 8.51 3.45
N LEU A 68 0.96 9.41 3.54
CA LEU A 68 2.11 9.48 2.64
C LEU A 68 3.23 8.59 3.15
N THR A 69 3.73 7.68 2.32
CA THR A 69 4.83 6.77 2.67
C THR A 69 6.17 7.16 2.02
N ARG A 70 6.13 7.85 0.88
CA ARG A 70 7.33 8.34 0.16
C ARG A 70 6.97 9.48 -0.78
N MET A 71 7.87 10.44 -0.95
CA MET A 71 7.78 11.44 -2.04
C MET A 71 8.67 11.05 -3.22
N ALA A 72 8.26 11.43 -4.43
CA ALA A 72 9.01 11.12 -5.65
C ALA A 72 10.37 11.84 -5.72
N ASN A 73 10.47 13.07 -5.19
CA ASN A 73 11.64 13.93 -5.32
C ASN A 73 12.07 14.58 -3.99
N LYS A 74 13.22 15.28 -4.01
CA LYS A 74 13.89 16.03 -2.91
C LYS A 74 13.05 17.14 -2.27
N GLN A 75 11.73 17.17 -2.44
CA GLN A 75 10.88 18.07 -1.67
C GLN A 75 11.07 17.79 -0.18
N LYS A 76 11.17 18.88 0.60
CA LYS A 76 11.26 18.78 2.06
C LYS A 76 10.03 18.03 2.56
N LYS A 77 10.26 17.07 3.46
CA LYS A 77 9.20 16.39 4.23
C LYS A 77 8.17 17.44 4.65
N PRO A 78 6.86 17.14 4.59
CA PRO A 78 5.88 18.10 5.05
C PRO A 78 6.18 18.49 6.52
N PRO A 79 5.97 19.77 6.89
CA PRO A 79 6.22 20.23 8.24
C PRO A 79 5.39 19.43 9.25
N GLU A 80 5.84 19.41 10.51
CA GLU A 80 5.03 18.81 11.58
C GLU A 80 3.70 19.59 11.70
N ASN A 81 2.60 18.86 11.95
CA ASN A 81 1.24 19.41 12.08
C ASN A 81 0.70 20.16 10.85
N PHE A 82 1.09 19.75 9.64
CA PHE A 82 0.56 20.34 8.40
C PHE A 82 -0.81 19.77 7.99
N THR A 83 -1.59 20.54 7.24
CA THR A 83 -2.73 20.03 6.46
C THR A 83 -2.45 20.10 4.95
N VAL A 84 -3.14 19.29 4.13
CA VAL A 84 -3.01 19.38 2.66
C VAL A 84 -3.37 20.76 2.11
N LYS A 85 -4.11 21.59 2.86
CA LYS A 85 -4.37 22.98 2.47
C LYS A 85 -3.10 23.85 2.55
N ASP A 86 -2.25 23.58 3.53
CA ASP A 86 -1.02 24.34 3.81
C ASP A 86 0.18 23.82 3.01
N TRP A 87 0.10 22.57 2.55
CA TRP A 87 1.15 21.90 1.78
C TRP A 87 0.57 21.41 0.46
N LYS A 88 0.97 22.03 -0.66
CA LYS A 88 0.59 21.58 -2.01
C LYS A 88 1.51 20.43 -2.46
N PRO A 89 1.06 19.16 -2.47
CA PRO A 89 1.86 18.04 -2.99
C PRO A 89 1.99 18.16 -4.51
N ALA A 90 3.06 18.78 -4.99
CA ALA A 90 3.20 19.10 -6.41
C ALA A 90 3.78 17.97 -7.27
N GLU A 91 4.37 16.90 -6.71
CA GLU A 91 5.36 16.12 -7.49
C GLU A 91 5.17 14.60 -7.58
N LYS A 92 4.06 14.04 -7.07
CA LYS A 92 3.82 12.59 -6.92
C LYS A 92 4.52 11.97 -5.70
N GLY A 93 3.93 10.90 -5.21
CA GLY A 93 4.42 10.13 -4.07
C GLY A 93 3.75 8.78 -3.99
N ASN A 94 4.07 8.07 -2.92
CA ASN A 94 3.48 6.80 -2.58
C ASN A 94 2.56 7.02 -1.40
N TYR A 95 1.34 6.55 -1.54
CA TYR A 95 0.28 6.75 -0.56
C TYR A 95 -0.29 5.40 -0.18
N ILE A 96 -0.66 5.29 1.08
CA ILE A 96 -1.47 4.18 1.56
C ILE A 96 -2.76 4.75 2.14
N ALA A 97 -3.82 3.96 2.10
CA ALA A 97 -5.07 4.34 2.73
C ALA A 97 -5.69 3.20 3.54
N TYR A 98 -6.38 3.58 4.61
CA TYR A 98 -7.14 2.68 5.49
C TYR A 98 -8.58 3.15 5.58
N CYS A 99 -9.51 2.19 5.58
CA CYS A 99 -10.92 2.44 5.89
C CYS A 99 -11.42 1.34 6.82
N PHE A 100 -11.84 1.76 8.02
CA PHE A 100 -12.24 0.87 9.12
C PHE A 100 -13.70 0.42 8.95
N LYS A 101 -13.92 -0.33 7.88
CA LYS A 101 -15.20 -0.97 7.56
C LYS A 101 -15.04 -2.48 7.56
N ARG A 102 -15.77 -3.19 8.42
CA ARG A 102 -15.86 -4.64 8.42
C ARG A 102 -16.48 -5.10 7.11
N THR A 103 -15.70 -5.79 6.29
CA THR A 103 -16.06 -6.14 4.92
C THR A 103 -15.73 -7.60 4.62
N PRO A 104 -16.68 -8.40 4.09
CA PRO A 104 -16.36 -9.75 3.61
C PRO A 104 -15.27 -9.73 2.55
N TRP A 105 -14.36 -10.71 2.57
CA TRP A 105 -13.18 -10.73 1.70
C TRP A 105 -13.48 -10.45 0.23
N ARG A 106 -14.47 -11.14 -0.36
CA ARG A 106 -14.87 -10.95 -1.76
C ARG A 106 -15.28 -9.50 -2.06
N LYS A 107 -16.00 -8.87 -1.13
CA LYS A 107 -16.44 -7.48 -1.28
C LYS A 107 -15.27 -6.51 -1.10
N ALA A 108 -14.35 -6.81 -0.20
CA ALA A 108 -13.13 -6.03 -0.01
C ALA A 108 -12.26 -6.04 -1.28
N VAL A 109 -12.09 -7.22 -1.90
CA VAL A 109 -11.41 -7.38 -3.19
C VAL A 109 -12.10 -6.58 -4.29
N GLU A 110 -13.43 -6.68 -4.41
CA GLU A 110 -14.22 -5.93 -5.40
C GLU A 110 -13.99 -4.41 -5.27
N ILE A 111 -14.09 -3.88 -4.05
CA ILE A 111 -13.94 -2.44 -3.78
C ILE A 111 -12.53 -1.97 -4.14
N VAL A 112 -11.50 -2.68 -3.68
CA VAL A 112 -10.10 -2.31 -3.95
C VAL A 112 -9.78 -2.42 -5.44
N ALA A 113 -10.24 -3.48 -6.11
CA ALA A 113 -10.05 -3.66 -7.56
C ALA A 113 -10.72 -2.56 -8.39
N SER A 114 -11.87 -2.07 -7.94
CA SER A 114 -12.64 -1.01 -8.60
C SER A 114 -12.05 0.39 -8.36
N THR A 115 -11.08 0.51 -7.44
CA THR A 115 -10.46 1.80 -7.11
C THR A 115 -9.39 2.14 -8.15
N GLU A 116 -9.53 3.28 -8.80
CA GLU A 116 -8.56 3.75 -9.78
C GLU A 116 -7.17 3.96 -9.15
N HIS A 117 -6.12 3.75 -9.95
CA HIS A 117 -4.71 4.01 -9.59
C HIS A 117 -4.07 3.13 -8.51
N VAL A 118 -4.78 2.16 -7.95
CA VAL A 118 -4.20 1.16 -7.01
C VAL A 118 -2.99 0.47 -7.64
N ASP A 119 -1.95 0.22 -6.85
CA ASP A 119 -0.82 -0.61 -7.28
C ASP A 119 -1.29 -2.06 -7.49
N TRP A 120 -1.28 -2.50 -8.74
CA TRP A 120 -1.68 -3.85 -9.12
C TRP A 120 -0.77 -4.94 -8.55
N ASN A 121 0.49 -4.64 -8.23
CA ASN A 121 1.34 -5.61 -7.54
C ASN A 121 0.85 -5.82 -6.11
N PHE A 122 0.61 -4.73 -5.37
CA PHE A 122 -0.02 -4.79 -4.05
C PHE A 122 -1.32 -5.60 -4.11
N PHE A 123 -2.24 -5.24 -5.02
CA PHE A 123 -3.52 -5.92 -5.17
C PHE A 123 -3.34 -7.42 -5.48
N ARG A 124 -2.55 -7.77 -6.49
CA ARG A 124 -2.29 -9.16 -6.89
C ARG A 124 -1.75 -9.99 -5.74
N PHE A 125 -0.72 -9.52 -5.05
CA PHE A 125 -0.13 -10.26 -3.93
C PHE A 125 -1.09 -10.36 -2.75
N SER A 126 -1.94 -9.35 -2.53
CA SER A 126 -2.97 -9.43 -1.50
C SER A 126 -4.06 -10.42 -1.81
N VAL A 127 -4.51 -10.49 -3.06
CA VAL A 127 -5.46 -11.53 -3.51
C VAL A 127 -4.87 -12.93 -3.33
N PHE A 128 -3.63 -13.13 -3.77
CA PHE A 128 -2.93 -14.42 -3.62
C PHE A 128 -2.79 -14.85 -2.15
N ARG A 129 -2.54 -13.91 -1.23
CA ARG A 129 -2.39 -14.18 0.20
C ARG A 129 -3.73 -14.27 0.96
N GLY A 130 -4.85 -13.96 0.31
CA GLY A 130 -6.16 -13.90 0.97
C GLY A 130 -6.31 -12.72 1.95
N LYS A 131 -5.42 -11.71 1.90
CA LYS A 131 -5.48 -10.53 2.77
C LYS A 131 -4.65 -9.36 2.25
N PHE A 132 -5.08 -8.15 2.57
CA PHE A 132 -4.26 -6.95 2.44
C PHE A 132 -3.29 -6.81 3.60
N THR A 133 -2.09 -6.27 3.33
CA THR A 133 -1.06 -5.98 4.33
C THR A 133 -0.39 -4.66 3.99
N LEU A 134 -0.43 -3.69 4.89
CA LEU A 134 0.25 -2.41 4.73
C LEU A 134 1.25 -2.18 5.85
N ARG A 135 2.31 -1.42 5.54
CA ARG A 135 3.36 -1.08 6.51
C ARG A 135 2.87 0.02 7.46
N VAL A 136 3.19 -0.15 8.74
CA VAL A 136 2.96 0.82 9.81
C VAL A 136 4.27 1.35 10.41
N SER A 137 5.33 0.52 10.42
CA SER A 137 6.64 0.96 10.90
C SER A 137 7.39 1.83 9.88
N GLY A 138 8.52 2.38 10.35
CA GLY A 138 9.51 2.98 9.46
C GLY A 138 10.12 1.93 8.53
N LYS A 139 10.42 2.33 7.29
CA LYS A 139 11.34 1.63 6.37
C LYS A 139 12.37 2.63 5.89
N ASP A 140 13.66 2.31 5.98
CA ASP A 140 14.76 3.18 5.54
C ASP A 140 14.65 4.61 6.11
N GLY A 141 14.32 4.74 7.40
CA GLY A 141 14.12 6.03 8.09
C GLY A 141 12.80 6.76 7.78
N ARG A 142 11.89 6.15 7.00
CA ARG A 142 10.61 6.77 6.58
C ARG A 142 9.40 6.06 7.20
N LYS A 143 8.66 6.77 8.05
CA LYS A 143 7.38 6.31 8.59
C LYS A 143 6.21 6.86 7.76
N PRO A 144 5.08 6.13 7.63
CA PRO A 144 3.86 6.70 7.07
C PRO A 144 3.45 7.97 7.83
N ILE A 145 3.11 9.03 7.11
CA ILE A 145 2.71 10.32 7.66
C ILE A 145 1.23 10.52 7.31
N PRO A 146 0.31 10.68 8.28
CA PRO A 146 -1.06 11.05 7.99
C PRO A 146 -1.09 12.38 7.24
N VAL A 147 -1.77 12.42 6.10
CA VAL A 147 -1.87 13.64 5.29
C VAL A 147 -3.30 14.13 5.17
N TYR A 148 -4.28 13.23 5.07
CA TYR A 148 -5.67 13.64 4.87
C TYR A 148 -6.66 12.60 5.39
N ILE A 149 -7.87 13.05 5.73
CA ILE A 149 -9.00 12.19 6.08
C ILE A 149 -10.18 12.58 5.18
N LEU A 150 -10.61 11.66 4.32
CA LEU A 150 -11.86 11.79 3.59
C LEU A 150 -13.02 11.53 4.56
N LYS A 151 -13.71 12.60 4.98
CA LYS A 151 -14.80 12.50 5.95
C LYS A 151 -16.06 11.89 5.33
N SER A 152 -16.73 11.04 6.10
CA SER A 152 -18.01 10.41 5.73
C SER A 152 -19.01 10.52 6.88
N PRO A 153 -20.31 10.63 6.60
CA PRO A 153 -21.35 10.48 7.62
C PRO A 153 -21.51 9.02 8.09
N GLU A 154 -20.99 8.05 7.32
CA GLU A 154 -21.08 6.64 7.64
C GLU A 154 -20.13 6.29 8.81
N PRO A 155 -20.60 5.57 9.84
CA PRO A 155 -19.78 5.24 11.00
C PRO A 155 -18.76 4.14 10.70
N GLU A 156 -17.60 4.22 11.35
CA GLU A 156 -16.64 3.13 11.43
C GLU A 156 -17.18 2.04 12.35
N ASP A 157 -17.07 0.77 11.96
CA ASP A 157 -17.55 -0.41 12.73
C ASP A 157 -16.39 -1.33 13.17
N VAL A 158 -15.17 -0.84 13.01
CA VAL A 158 -13.92 -1.47 13.41
C VAL A 158 -13.01 -0.40 14.01
N THR A 159 -12.22 -0.77 15.01
CA THR A 159 -11.18 0.08 15.58
C THR A 159 -9.80 -0.50 15.28
N ILE A 160 -8.74 0.30 15.48
CA ILE A 160 -7.35 -0.20 15.37
C ILE A 160 -7.10 -1.36 16.34
N ALA A 161 -7.74 -1.37 17.51
CA ALA A 161 -7.56 -2.42 18.52
C ALA A 161 -8.09 -3.78 18.05
N ASP A 162 -9.01 -3.81 17.08
CA ASP A 162 -9.55 -5.04 16.50
C ASP A 162 -8.58 -5.69 15.51
N LEU A 163 -7.56 -4.96 15.04
CA LEU A 163 -6.51 -5.49 14.18
C LEU A 163 -5.53 -6.32 15.01
N LYS A 164 -5.73 -7.64 15.02
CA LYS A 164 -4.91 -8.58 15.80
C LYS A 164 -3.63 -9.04 15.11
N SER A 165 -3.39 -8.63 13.87
CA SER A 165 -2.36 -9.22 13.02
C SER A 165 -1.26 -8.23 12.64
N TRP A 166 -0.47 -7.87 13.66
CA TRP A 166 0.78 -7.12 13.48
C TRP A 166 1.87 -8.12 13.08
N VAL A 167 2.36 -8.00 11.85
CA VAL A 167 3.31 -8.95 11.27
C VAL A 167 4.63 -8.25 11.03
N LYS A 168 5.70 -8.82 11.58
CA LYS A 168 7.06 -8.49 11.20
C LYS A 168 7.37 -9.24 9.90
N TYR A 169 7.74 -8.52 8.84
CA TYR A 169 8.15 -9.13 7.57
C TYR A 169 9.37 -8.42 6.98
N GLU A 170 10.10 -9.18 6.18
CA GLU A 170 11.30 -8.70 5.51
C GLU A 170 10.93 -8.01 4.20
N THR A 171 11.59 -6.89 3.91
CA THR A 171 11.51 -6.24 2.61
C THR A 171 12.90 -5.87 2.12
N LEU A 172 13.11 -5.93 0.81
CA LEU A 172 14.39 -5.51 0.21
C LEU A 172 14.71 -4.06 0.58
N ARG A 173 15.98 -3.80 0.92
CA ARG A 173 16.47 -2.42 1.02
C ARG A 173 16.28 -1.70 -0.31
N LYS A 174 16.03 -0.39 -0.24
CA LYS A 174 15.75 0.44 -1.44
C LYS A 174 16.84 0.34 -2.50
N ASP A 175 18.10 0.48 -2.13
CA ASP A 175 19.26 0.42 -3.03
C ASP A 175 19.31 -0.88 -3.81
N VAL A 176 18.85 -1.98 -3.23
CA VAL A 176 18.80 -3.28 -3.89
C VAL A 176 17.56 -3.44 -4.75
N TYR A 177 16.39 -3.01 -4.25
CA TYR A 177 15.14 -3.08 -4.99
C TYR A 177 15.20 -2.29 -6.31
N ASP A 178 15.77 -1.08 -6.28
CA ASP A 178 15.92 -0.24 -7.47
C ASP A 178 16.84 -0.91 -8.52
N ASN A 179 17.90 -1.58 -8.09
CA ASN A 179 18.80 -2.35 -8.95
C ASN A 179 18.15 -3.62 -9.54
N ILE A 180 17.29 -4.30 -8.78
CA ILE A 180 16.59 -5.50 -9.25
C ILE A 180 15.48 -5.14 -10.24
N LYS A 181 14.74 -4.04 -10.02
CA LYS A 181 13.70 -3.55 -10.94
C LYS A 181 14.24 -3.26 -12.35
N ILE A 182 15.49 -2.83 -12.47
CA ILE A 182 16.17 -2.62 -13.78
C ILE A 182 16.45 -3.95 -14.48
N SER A 183 16.52 -5.06 -13.75
CA SER A 183 16.93 -6.39 -14.24
C SER A 183 15.77 -7.39 -14.48
N LEU A 184 14.53 -6.97 -14.23
CA LEU A 184 13.33 -7.77 -14.47
C LEU A 184 12.52 -7.08 -15.58
N PRO A 185 12.09 -7.81 -16.63
CA PRO A 185 11.24 -7.22 -17.66
C PRO A 185 9.99 -6.64 -17.01
N ARG A 186 9.59 -5.44 -17.43
CA ARG A 186 8.32 -4.85 -16.97
C ARG A 186 7.20 -5.77 -17.45
N GLY A 187 6.13 -5.91 -16.68
CA GLY A 187 4.99 -6.76 -17.06
C GLY A 187 4.30 -6.39 -18.38
N GLU A 188 4.69 -5.26 -18.99
CA GLU A 188 4.29 -4.83 -20.33
C GLU A 188 5.04 -5.57 -21.46
N GLU A 189 6.16 -6.24 -21.18
CA GLU A 189 6.96 -7.01 -22.17
C GLU A 189 6.65 -8.52 -22.15
N LEU A 190 5.64 -8.95 -21.38
CA LEU A 190 5.24 -10.36 -21.24
C LEU A 190 3.82 -10.63 -21.78
N LEU A 191 3.30 -9.73 -22.62
CA LEU A 191 2.09 -9.92 -23.42
C LEU A 191 2.43 -9.84 -24.91
#